data_AF-A0A1E3AKG9-F1
#
_entry.id   AF-A0A1E3AKG9-F1
#
_cell.length_a   1.000
_cell.length_b   1.000
_cell.length_c   1.000
_cell.angle_alpha   90.00
_cell.angle_beta   90.00
_cell.angle_gamma   90.00
#
_symmetry.space_group_name_H-M   'P 1'
#
loop_
_entity.id
_entity.type
_entity.pdbx_description
1 polymer ?
#
loop_
_entity_poly.entity_id
_entity_poly.type
_entity_poly.pdbx_seq_one_letter_code
_entity_poly.pdbx_strand_id
1 'polypeptide(L)'
;MKILFLHLSDAHFREDTKFRDINIPAMVNGLKQIDKFDECILVFSGDIAQSGEINQYKTAGNFLGTLINQIKETYLPNKKIYTLITPGNHDNLVVNPKRTIEELKGYYSSDKEIGDEFYAELSQLDDFYAFARRNSCYTKGNVIDVRKITFGKFTIKANLINSAPFSLLCDGNEDKGLHYIPQRELNKLDLVRQENYTLSIIHHGPEWFSDGSKQALYNKLYETSNLIFVGHEHFSLSQNKTVNAKHTVDVSSGVALYGTKTEHGFNALLLNTDQHKLIGHKFVYNGSIYKPVQNLKNDNVAFRGKYKFTHTKEFKDWLESDIDERAGERYLDYFVFPSLEAKSINDDMKNYSVPTEEKFMELFDLKKKISIEGSTRSGKTILAKYLCRMLSDNYVPIFLEEESFSPKNNLKVIKYALANQYGENADFDEFMQLDTAKKVLIVDGYDKISKEKWKLFVEEFEDNFGHFIIFGGIDWNLNIKEKTLEELSDSKMFYMKICPFYYAKRERLIERICSNFQERKITDIAEKTRKINEDITNQIRYFQLNPDFIHQYVDYYLSLGQFTRNYTQTTKRGLLTTNKG
;
A
#
# COMPACT_ATOMS: atom_id res chain seq x y z
N MET A 1 1.74 3.51 8.44
CA MET A 1 1.50 2.32 9.28
C MET A 1 2.63 1.32 9.08
N LYS A 2 3.00 0.58 10.13
CA LYS A 2 4.00 -0.50 10.10
C LYS A 2 3.36 -1.84 10.47
N ILE A 3 3.48 -2.84 9.59
CA ILE A 3 2.93 -4.19 9.77
C ILE A 3 4.08 -5.17 9.99
N LEU A 4 4.06 -5.89 11.10
CA LEU A 4 4.97 -7.00 11.38
C LEU A 4 4.42 -8.30 10.78
N PHE A 5 5.22 -8.97 9.95
CA PHE A 5 5.03 -10.37 9.60
C PHE A 5 5.99 -11.23 10.43
N LEU A 6 5.44 -11.99 11.38
CA LEU A 6 6.22 -12.93 12.19
C LEU A 6 6.15 -14.31 11.53
N HIS A 7 7.23 -14.71 10.87
CA HIS A 7 7.29 -15.92 10.06
C HIS A 7 7.95 -17.07 10.84
N LEU A 8 7.15 -18.08 11.14
CA LEU A 8 7.51 -19.35 11.75
C LEU A 8 7.48 -20.46 10.69
N SER A 9 8.32 -21.47 10.83
CA SER A 9 8.34 -22.65 9.97
C SER A 9 8.99 -23.83 10.70
N ASP A 10 8.78 -25.04 10.19
CA ASP A 10 9.45 -26.29 10.60
C ASP A 10 9.64 -26.42 12.12
N ALA A 11 8.52 -26.49 12.85
CA ALA A 11 8.53 -26.61 14.31
C ALA A 11 8.46 -28.05 14.81
N HIS A 12 7.88 -28.95 13.99
CA HIS A 12 7.75 -30.38 14.26
C HIS A 12 7.28 -30.69 15.70
N PHE A 13 6.17 -30.07 16.10
CA PHE A 13 5.61 -30.27 17.44
C PHE A 13 5.27 -31.74 17.68
N ARG A 14 5.68 -32.24 18.84
CA ARG A 14 5.28 -33.52 19.41
C ARG A 14 4.29 -33.24 20.54
N GLU A 15 3.52 -34.25 20.94
CA GLU A 15 2.62 -34.13 22.09
C GLU A 15 3.37 -33.66 23.35
N ASP A 16 4.61 -34.11 23.54
CA ASP A 16 5.46 -33.82 24.69
C ASP A 16 6.44 -32.64 24.50
N THR A 17 6.32 -31.86 23.42
CA THR A 17 7.21 -30.70 23.19
C THR A 17 7.11 -29.70 24.33
N LYS A 18 8.26 -29.34 24.92
CA LYS A 18 8.34 -28.40 26.04
C LYS A 18 8.62 -27.00 25.53
N PHE A 19 7.68 -26.07 25.71
CA PHE A 19 7.84 -24.68 25.23
C PHE A 19 9.03 -23.92 25.83
N ARG A 20 9.57 -24.37 26.97
CA ARG A 20 10.80 -23.80 27.55
C ARG A 20 12.01 -23.97 26.63
N ASP A 21 12.01 -25.00 25.79
CA ASP A 21 13.12 -25.31 24.88
C ASP A 21 13.07 -24.37 23.64
N ILE A 22 11.89 -23.83 23.33
CA ILE A 22 11.66 -22.78 22.31
C ILE A 22 11.75 -21.37 22.94
N ASN A 23 11.47 -21.24 24.24
CA ASN A 23 11.60 -19.97 24.97
C ASN A 23 10.80 -18.81 24.34
N ILE A 24 9.47 -18.96 24.33
CA ILE A 24 8.51 -17.94 23.84
C ILE A 24 8.80 -16.54 24.41
N PRO A 25 9.06 -16.35 25.72
CA PRO A 25 9.38 -15.01 26.24
C PRO A 25 10.62 -14.39 25.58
N ALA A 26 11.64 -15.19 25.25
CA ALA A 26 12.82 -14.69 24.54
C ALA A 26 12.50 -14.32 23.08
N MET A 27 11.61 -15.05 22.39
CA MET A 27 11.13 -14.67 21.05
C MET A 27 10.47 -13.28 21.10
N VAL A 28 9.53 -13.11 22.04
CA VAL A 28 8.76 -11.86 22.21
C VAL A 28 9.69 -10.71 22.59
N ASN A 29 10.63 -10.92 23.50
CA ASN A 29 11.62 -9.90 23.87
C ASN A 29 12.59 -9.56 22.72
N GLY A 30 12.90 -10.53 21.85
CA GLY A 30 13.73 -10.31 20.66
C GLY A 30 13.18 -9.21 19.76
N LEU A 31 11.85 -9.12 19.65
CA LEU A 31 11.15 -8.09 18.85
C LEU A 31 11.38 -6.65 19.34
N LYS A 32 11.95 -6.41 20.54
CA LYS A 32 12.36 -5.07 20.98
C LYS A 32 13.51 -4.49 20.15
N GLN A 33 14.22 -5.33 19.40
CA GLN A 33 15.37 -4.96 18.58
C GLN A 33 14.99 -4.57 17.15
N ILE A 34 13.70 -4.63 16.80
CA ILE A 34 13.18 -4.08 15.55
C ILE A 34 12.40 -2.79 15.82
N ASP A 35 12.17 -2.03 14.77
CA ASP A 35 11.30 -0.85 14.79
C ASP A 35 9.89 -1.20 15.33
N LYS A 36 9.28 -0.24 16.03
CA LYS A 36 7.88 -0.35 16.49
C LYS A 36 6.94 -0.65 15.33
N PHE A 37 5.89 -1.43 15.60
CA PHE A 37 4.87 -1.83 14.64
C PHE A 37 3.46 -1.58 15.19
N ASP A 38 2.52 -1.33 14.29
CA ASP A 38 1.13 -0.98 14.59
C ASP A 38 0.20 -2.19 14.48
N GLU A 39 0.58 -3.17 13.66
CA GLU A 39 -0.20 -4.36 13.32
C GLU A 39 0.73 -5.59 13.22
N CYS A 40 0.18 -6.80 13.43
CA CYS A 40 0.94 -8.04 13.33
C CYS A 40 0.15 -9.15 12.62
N ILE A 41 0.81 -9.85 11.72
CA ILE A 41 0.35 -11.08 11.09
C ILE A 41 1.37 -12.18 11.41
N LEU A 42 0.91 -13.24 12.07
CA LEU A 42 1.69 -14.45 12.31
C LEU A 42 1.52 -15.37 11.11
N VAL A 43 2.65 -15.73 10.49
CA VAL A 43 2.73 -16.65 9.35
C VAL A 43 3.40 -17.94 9.82
N PHE A 44 2.83 -19.09 9.45
CA PHE A 44 3.39 -20.41 9.74
C PHE A 44 3.39 -21.24 8.45
N SER A 45 4.57 -21.43 7.85
CA SER A 45 4.74 -21.95 6.48
C SER A 45 4.99 -23.46 6.42
N GLY A 46 4.27 -24.25 7.23
CA GLY A 46 4.33 -25.72 7.20
C GLY A 46 5.19 -26.36 8.28
N ASP A 47 5.20 -27.69 8.26
CA ASP A 47 5.84 -28.59 9.21
C ASP A 47 5.59 -28.20 10.67
N ILE A 48 4.29 -28.07 10.96
CA ILE A 48 3.81 -27.68 12.27
C ILE A 48 3.90 -28.86 13.22
N ALA A 49 3.34 -30.00 12.82
CA ALA A 49 3.37 -31.24 13.57
C ALA A 49 4.54 -32.12 13.13
N GLN A 50 5.04 -32.98 14.03
CA GLN A 50 6.10 -33.94 13.70
C GLN A 50 5.63 -35.03 12.72
N SER A 51 4.37 -35.43 12.84
CA SER A 51 3.78 -36.52 12.06
C SER A 51 2.28 -36.34 11.78
N GLY A 52 1.70 -35.17 12.07
CA GLY A 52 0.30 -34.84 11.75
C GLY A 52 -0.77 -35.34 12.73
N GLU A 53 -0.39 -35.82 13.92
CA GLU A 53 -1.34 -36.36 14.90
C GLU A 53 -2.13 -35.26 15.63
N ILE A 54 -3.40 -35.51 15.96
CA ILE A 54 -4.28 -34.56 16.65
C ILE A 54 -3.69 -33.91 17.92
N ASN A 55 -2.94 -34.66 18.75
CA ASN A 55 -2.36 -34.13 19.98
C ASN A 55 -1.18 -33.18 19.71
N GLN A 56 -0.44 -33.39 18.62
CA GLN A 56 0.62 -32.49 18.18
C GLN A 56 0.04 -31.13 17.78
N TYR A 57 -1.12 -31.12 17.11
CA TYR A 57 -1.84 -29.88 16.81
C TYR A 57 -2.48 -29.21 18.03
N LYS A 58 -2.82 -29.96 19.09
CA LYS A 58 -3.18 -29.36 20.39
C LYS A 58 -1.98 -28.62 21.00
N THR A 59 -0.80 -29.23 20.97
CA THR A 59 0.45 -28.58 21.41
C THR A 59 0.74 -27.33 20.57
N ALA A 60 0.62 -27.41 19.24
CA ALA A 60 0.78 -26.25 18.36
C ALA A 60 -0.23 -25.11 18.66
N GLY A 61 -1.48 -25.46 18.96
CA GLY A 61 -2.52 -24.50 19.36
C GLY A 61 -2.18 -23.76 20.65
N ASN A 62 -1.70 -24.49 21.66
CA ASN A 62 -1.26 -23.90 22.93
C ASN A 62 -0.04 -22.98 22.75
N PHE A 63 0.91 -23.39 21.90
CA PHE A 63 2.07 -22.57 21.55
C PHE A 63 1.63 -21.24 20.90
N LEU A 64 0.82 -21.31 19.83
CA LEU A 64 0.35 -20.13 19.12
C LEU A 64 -0.47 -19.20 20.03
N GLY A 65 -1.38 -19.76 20.83
CA GLY A 65 -2.17 -18.97 21.78
C GLY A 65 -1.28 -18.22 22.78
N THR A 66 -0.27 -18.89 23.32
CA THR A 66 0.69 -18.27 24.27
C THR A 66 1.50 -17.15 23.61
N LEU A 67 2.05 -17.41 22.42
CA LEU A 67 2.83 -16.43 21.67
C LEU A 67 1.99 -15.20 21.29
N ILE A 68 0.78 -15.42 20.76
CA ILE A 68 -0.16 -14.35 20.38
C ILE A 68 -0.51 -13.48 21.59
N ASN A 69 -0.81 -14.09 22.74
CA ASN A 69 -1.16 -13.35 23.95
C ASN A 69 0.01 -12.48 24.43
N GLN A 70 1.22 -13.02 24.49
CA GLN A 70 2.39 -12.25 24.91
C GLN A 70 2.72 -11.09 23.94
N ILE A 71 2.56 -11.27 22.63
CA ILE A 71 2.74 -10.18 21.65
C ILE A 71 1.67 -9.10 21.86
N LYS A 72 0.41 -9.48 22.06
CA LYS A 72 -0.69 -8.52 22.33
C LYS A 72 -0.44 -7.73 23.60
N GLU A 73 -0.08 -8.40 24.69
CA GLU A 73 0.19 -7.75 25.97
C GLU A 73 1.38 -6.80 25.89
N THR A 74 2.44 -7.18 25.17
CA THR A 74 3.70 -6.41 25.13
C THR A 74 3.67 -5.26 24.12
N TYR A 75 3.08 -5.48 22.93
CA TYR A 75 3.23 -4.56 21.80
C TYR A 75 1.92 -4.03 21.24
N LEU A 76 0.86 -4.85 21.25
CA LEU A 76 -0.37 -4.60 20.49
C LEU A 76 -1.63 -4.80 21.35
N PRO A 77 -1.80 -4.02 22.44
CA PRO A 77 -2.96 -4.17 23.31
C PRO A 77 -4.24 -3.89 22.52
N ASN A 78 -5.26 -4.73 22.71
CA ASN A 78 -6.56 -4.65 22.04
C ASN A 78 -6.56 -4.80 20.50
N LYS A 79 -5.44 -5.21 19.89
CA LYS A 79 -5.38 -5.48 18.45
C LYS A 79 -5.60 -6.96 18.15
N LYS A 80 -6.14 -7.23 16.96
CA LYS A 80 -6.23 -8.59 16.42
C LYS A 80 -4.92 -8.95 15.74
N ILE A 81 -4.30 -10.05 16.15
CA ILE A 81 -3.22 -10.69 15.40
C ILE A 81 -3.86 -11.70 14.45
N TYR A 82 -3.61 -11.55 13.15
CA TYR A 82 -4.09 -12.50 12.15
C TYR A 82 -3.08 -13.65 12.01
N THR A 83 -3.59 -14.86 11.78
CA THR A 83 -2.80 -16.06 11.52
C THR A 83 -2.97 -16.50 10.07
N LEU A 84 -1.86 -16.87 9.44
CA LEU A 84 -1.76 -17.41 8.08
C LEU A 84 -0.92 -18.69 8.15
N ILE A 85 -1.57 -19.84 8.02
CA ILE A 85 -0.95 -21.15 8.32
C ILE A 85 -1.15 -22.05 7.11
N THR A 86 -0.10 -22.75 6.68
CA THR A 86 -0.14 -23.82 5.67
C THR A 86 0.48 -25.10 6.23
N PRO A 87 0.15 -26.30 5.73
CA PRO A 87 0.80 -27.53 6.14
C PRO A 87 2.12 -27.74 5.37
N GLY A 88 3.02 -28.56 5.93
CA GLY A 88 4.19 -29.10 5.24
C GLY A 88 4.13 -30.61 5.06
N ASN A 89 5.22 -31.22 4.60
CA ASN A 89 5.28 -32.66 4.34
C ASN A 89 5.06 -33.50 5.61
N HIS A 90 5.56 -33.05 6.78
CA HIS A 90 5.36 -33.75 8.05
C HIS A 90 3.92 -33.68 8.56
N ASP A 91 3.14 -32.69 8.12
CA ASP A 91 1.72 -32.57 8.48
C ASP A 91 0.83 -33.58 7.72
N ASN A 92 1.22 -34.03 6.53
CA ASN A 92 0.43 -34.91 5.66
C ASN A 92 0.57 -36.40 6.01
N LEU A 93 1.62 -36.78 6.73
CA LEU A 93 2.15 -38.14 6.63
C LEU A 93 1.90 -39.02 7.88
N VAL A 94 0.68 -38.91 8.45
CA VAL A 94 0.18 -39.85 9.48
C VAL A 94 -0.10 -41.24 8.89
N VAL A 95 -0.47 -41.33 7.60
CA VAL A 95 -1.17 -42.53 7.06
C VAL A 95 -0.28 -43.49 6.27
N ASN A 96 0.71 -43.01 5.49
CA ASN A 96 1.63 -43.89 4.74
C ASN A 96 3.13 -43.50 4.88
N PRO A 97 3.76 -43.77 6.04
CA PRO A 97 5.19 -43.52 6.29
C PRO A 97 6.16 -44.34 5.46
N LYS A 98 5.67 -45.26 4.63
CA LYS A 98 6.48 -46.13 3.80
C LYS A 98 6.27 -45.89 2.31
N ARG A 99 5.55 -44.82 1.93
CA ARG A 99 5.37 -44.43 0.53
C ARG A 99 6.73 -44.33 -0.16
N THR A 100 6.83 -44.89 -1.36
CA THR A 100 8.06 -44.84 -2.16
C THR A 100 7.90 -43.88 -3.34
N ILE A 101 9.04 -43.51 -3.93
CA ILE A 101 9.06 -42.70 -5.15
C ILE A 101 8.40 -43.41 -6.35
N GLU A 102 8.47 -44.74 -6.43
CA GLU A 102 7.81 -45.53 -7.47
C GLU A 102 6.28 -45.43 -7.37
N GLU A 103 5.75 -45.41 -6.15
CA GLU A 103 4.32 -45.22 -5.89
C GLU A 103 3.87 -43.84 -6.39
N LEU A 104 4.59 -42.77 -6.02
CA LEU A 104 4.31 -41.41 -6.51
C LEU A 104 4.36 -41.31 -8.04
N LYS A 105 5.35 -41.93 -8.68
CA LYS A 105 5.45 -41.97 -10.14
C LYS A 105 4.26 -42.71 -10.78
N GLY A 106 3.71 -43.71 -10.09
CA GLY A 106 2.52 -44.44 -10.52
C GLY A 106 1.26 -43.57 -10.62
N TYR A 107 1.12 -42.57 -9.75
CA TYR A 107 -0.02 -41.63 -9.76
C TYR A 107 -0.12 -40.85 -11.08
N TYR A 108 1.00 -40.64 -11.76
CA TYR A 108 1.08 -39.95 -13.06
C TYR A 108 0.67 -40.83 -14.26
N SER A 109 0.12 -42.02 -14.03
CA SER A 109 -0.30 -42.95 -15.10
C SER A 109 -1.46 -42.42 -15.95
N SER A 110 -2.32 -41.56 -15.40
CA SER A 110 -3.37 -40.83 -16.13
C SER A 110 -3.82 -39.56 -15.38
N ASP A 111 -4.46 -38.63 -16.09
CA ASP A 111 -5.02 -37.40 -15.49
C ASP A 111 -6.09 -37.68 -14.42
N LYS A 112 -6.81 -38.80 -14.56
CA LYS A 112 -7.81 -39.21 -13.56
C LYS A 112 -7.11 -39.71 -12.29
N GLU A 113 -6.14 -40.60 -12.45
CA GLU A 113 -5.41 -41.21 -11.34
C GLU A 113 -4.71 -40.16 -10.48
N ILE A 114 -3.95 -39.26 -11.11
CA ILE A 114 -3.22 -38.20 -10.39
C ILE A 114 -4.17 -37.28 -9.61
N GLY A 115 -5.36 -37.02 -10.18
CA GLY A 115 -6.40 -36.23 -9.53
C GLY A 115 -6.99 -36.95 -8.33
N ASP A 116 -7.40 -38.21 -8.51
CA ASP A 116 -8.02 -39.03 -7.46
C ASP A 116 -7.05 -39.22 -6.27
N GLU A 117 -5.78 -39.55 -6.53
CA GLU A 117 -4.74 -39.70 -5.51
C GLU A 117 -4.43 -38.39 -4.79
N PHE A 118 -4.38 -37.26 -5.51
CA PHE A 118 -4.20 -35.95 -4.89
C PHE A 118 -5.30 -35.63 -3.86
N TYR A 119 -6.58 -35.89 -4.19
CA TYR A 119 -7.68 -35.66 -3.25
C TYR A 119 -7.74 -36.71 -2.13
N ALA A 120 -7.28 -37.94 -2.39
CA ALA A 120 -7.13 -38.95 -1.36
C ALA A 120 -6.11 -38.51 -0.31
N GLU A 121 -4.93 -38.01 -0.72
CA GLU A 121 -3.96 -37.44 0.21
C GLU A 121 -4.49 -36.20 0.93
N LEU A 122 -5.17 -35.30 0.21
CA LEU A 122 -5.74 -34.11 0.82
C LEU A 122 -6.70 -34.43 1.97
N SER A 123 -7.41 -35.57 1.90
CA SER A 123 -8.33 -36.02 2.96
C SER A 123 -7.62 -36.48 4.24
N GLN A 124 -6.33 -36.81 4.16
CA GLN A 124 -5.53 -37.26 5.32
C GLN A 124 -5.15 -36.09 6.25
N LEU A 125 -5.28 -34.85 5.76
CA LEU A 125 -4.96 -33.61 6.49
C LEU A 125 -6.12 -33.09 7.36
N ASP A 126 -7.11 -33.92 7.72
CA ASP A 126 -8.29 -33.47 8.47
C ASP A 126 -7.95 -32.85 9.84
N ASP A 127 -6.99 -33.43 10.56
CA ASP A 127 -6.50 -32.89 11.84
C ASP A 127 -5.81 -31.53 11.65
N PHE A 128 -5.01 -31.39 10.59
CA PHE A 128 -4.44 -30.11 10.19
C PHE A 128 -5.55 -29.09 9.90
N TYR A 129 -6.57 -29.44 9.12
CA TYR A 129 -7.64 -28.49 8.80
C TYR A 129 -8.48 -28.12 10.03
N ALA A 130 -8.70 -29.04 10.97
CA ALA A 130 -9.36 -28.73 12.23
C ALA A 130 -8.54 -27.71 13.05
N PHE A 131 -7.21 -27.82 13.05
CA PHE A 131 -6.31 -26.83 13.63
C PHE A 131 -6.32 -25.50 12.86
N ALA A 132 -6.17 -25.53 11.54
CA ALA A 132 -6.10 -24.35 10.69
C ALA A 132 -7.39 -23.53 10.72
N ARG A 133 -8.57 -24.18 10.69
CA ARG A 133 -9.88 -23.50 10.74
C ARG A 133 -10.13 -22.81 12.08
N ARG A 134 -9.68 -23.38 13.20
CA ARG A 134 -9.68 -22.68 14.51
C ARG A 134 -8.83 -21.40 14.48
N ASN A 135 -7.82 -21.37 13.62
CA ASN A 135 -6.98 -20.21 13.33
C ASN A 135 -7.45 -19.43 12.06
N SER A 136 -8.72 -19.56 11.69
CA SER A 136 -9.35 -18.88 10.54
C SER A 136 -8.70 -19.13 9.17
N CYS A 137 -7.98 -20.24 8.99
CA CYS A 137 -7.35 -20.66 7.73
C CYS A 137 -8.10 -21.84 7.10
N TYR A 138 -8.06 -21.96 5.78
CA TYR A 138 -8.74 -23.02 5.00
C TYR A 138 -10.24 -23.11 5.29
N THR A 139 -10.89 -21.94 5.33
CA THR A 139 -12.34 -21.83 5.58
C THR A 139 -13.18 -21.91 4.30
N LYS A 140 -12.56 -21.69 3.13
CA LYS A 140 -13.24 -21.67 1.82
C LYS A 140 -12.80 -22.77 0.87
N GLY A 141 -11.65 -23.37 1.12
CA GLY A 141 -11.06 -24.43 0.31
C GLY A 141 -9.89 -25.05 1.08
N ASN A 142 -9.61 -26.33 0.79
CA ASN A 142 -8.58 -27.11 1.47
C ASN A 142 -7.22 -27.04 0.74
N VAL A 143 -7.21 -26.86 -0.59
CA VAL A 143 -5.97 -26.75 -1.37
C VAL A 143 -5.45 -25.31 -1.38
N ILE A 144 -6.31 -24.37 -1.81
CA ILE A 144 -6.02 -22.93 -1.83
C ILE A 144 -7.11 -22.17 -1.07
N ASP A 145 -6.69 -21.34 -0.11
CA ASP A 145 -7.55 -20.37 0.58
C ASP A 145 -7.05 -18.94 0.33
N VAL A 146 -7.84 -18.15 -0.40
CA VAL A 146 -7.53 -16.74 -0.70
C VAL A 146 -8.31 -15.82 0.23
N ARG A 147 -7.57 -15.21 1.15
CA ARG A 147 -8.09 -14.36 2.22
C ARG A 147 -7.84 -12.88 1.95
N LYS A 148 -8.74 -12.04 2.47
CA LYS A 148 -8.61 -10.58 2.49
C LYS A 148 -8.41 -10.14 3.94
N ILE A 149 -7.34 -9.41 4.20
CA ILE A 149 -7.04 -8.78 5.48
C ILE A 149 -6.97 -7.28 5.25
N THR A 150 -7.56 -6.48 6.13
CA THR A 150 -7.65 -5.03 5.94
C THR A 150 -7.21 -4.32 7.21
N PHE A 151 -6.30 -3.36 7.07
CA PHE A 151 -5.84 -2.45 8.10
C PHE A 151 -6.10 -1.01 7.63
N GLY A 152 -7.18 -0.39 8.11
CA GLY A 152 -7.65 0.89 7.58
C GLY A 152 -7.94 0.79 6.07
N LYS A 153 -7.29 1.64 5.26
CA LYS A 153 -7.40 1.61 3.79
C LYS A 153 -6.51 0.56 3.12
N PHE A 154 -5.50 0.04 3.84
CA PHE A 154 -4.54 -0.89 3.28
C PHE A 154 -5.10 -2.32 3.29
N THR A 155 -5.18 -2.94 2.12
CA THR A 155 -5.73 -4.29 1.94
C THR A 155 -4.64 -5.27 1.52
N ILE A 156 -4.55 -6.38 2.24
CA ILE A 156 -3.68 -7.51 1.93
C ILE A 156 -4.53 -8.67 1.40
N LYS A 157 -4.12 -9.22 0.25
CA LYS A 157 -4.55 -10.54 -0.21
C LYS A 157 -3.54 -11.55 0.33
N ALA A 158 -4.02 -12.60 0.99
CA ALA A 158 -3.17 -13.69 1.45
C ALA A 158 -3.60 -14.98 0.77
N ASN A 159 -2.67 -15.59 0.04
CA ASN A 159 -2.82 -16.90 -0.59
C ASN A 159 -2.21 -17.95 0.33
N LEU A 160 -3.04 -18.84 0.88
CA LEU A 160 -2.58 -20.03 1.59
C LEU A 160 -2.59 -21.20 0.61
N ILE A 161 -1.42 -21.78 0.35
CA ILE A 161 -1.23 -22.84 -0.65
C ILE A 161 -0.80 -24.11 0.09
N ASN A 162 -1.67 -25.12 0.08
CA ASN A 162 -1.32 -26.43 0.57
C ASN A 162 -0.45 -27.16 -0.47
N SER A 163 0.84 -27.29 -0.17
CA SER A 163 1.84 -27.98 -0.98
C SER A 163 2.24 -29.35 -0.41
N ALA A 164 1.53 -29.86 0.60
CA ALA A 164 1.90 -31.08 1.31
C ALA A 164 1.54 -32.41 0.61
N PRO A 165 0.50 -32.50 -0.23
CA PRO A 165 0.26 -33.70 -1.03
C PRO A 165 1.46 -34.07 -1.89
N PHE A 166 1.66 -35.37 -2.06
CA PHE A 166 2.70 -36.01 -2.87
C PHE A 166 4.11 -35.83 -2.33
N SER A 167 4.24 -35.40 -1.06
CA SER A 167 5.53 -35.31 -0.39
C SER A 167 5.97 -36.64 0.22
N LEU A 168 7.30 -36.83 0.33
CA LEU A 168 7.91 -37.94 1.06
C LEU A 168 8.53 -37.48 2.40
N LEU A 169 8.65 -38.42 3.36
CA LEU A 169 9.47 -38.24 4.57
C LEU A 169 10.89 -38.74 4.28
N CYS A 170 11.67 -37.98 3.52
CA CYS A 170 13.08 -38.26 3.34
C CYS A 170 13.91 -36.99 3.57
N ASP A 171 15.10 -37.15 4.16
CA ASP A 171 16.09 -36.08 4.30
C ASP A 171 16.70 -35.64 2.94
N GLY A 172 16.17 -36.15 1.82
CA GLY A 172 16.66 -35.94 0.45
C GLY A 172 15.60 -35.37 -0.49
N ASN A 173 16.04 -34.86 -1.64
CA ASN A 173 15.20 -34.21 -2.65
C ASN A 173 14.58 -35.22 -3.64
N GLU A 174 14.20 -36.43 -3.19
CA GLU A 174 13.83 -37.54 -4.08
C GLU A 174 12.47 -37.33 -4.77
N ASP A 175 11.53 -36.69 -4.10
CA ASP A 175 10.20 -36.31 -4.58
C ASP A 175 10.17 -34.94 -5.28
N LYS A 176 11.33 -34.28 -5.41
CA LYS A 176 11.44 -33.02 -6.13
C LYS A 176 11.05 -33.18 -7.59
N GLY A 177 10.08 -32.39 -8.02
CA GLY A 177 9.50 -32.46 -9.37
C GLY A 177 8.32 -33.43 -9.49
N LEU A 178 7.88 -34.03 -8.38
CA LEU A 178 6.75 -34.97 -8.34
C LEU A 178 5.55 -34.46 -7.54
N HIS A 179 5.60 -33.25 -6.97
CA HIS A 179 4.41 -32.68 -6.33
C HIS A 179 3.41 -32.23 -7.39
N TYR A 180 2.13 -32.20 -7.03
CA TYR A 180 1.05 -31.88 -7.95
C TYR A 180 0.01 -30.97 -7.29
N ILE A 181 -0.48 -29.96 -8.03
CA ILE A 181 -1.69 -29.22 -7.69
C ILE A 181 -2.55 -29.13 -8.96
N PRO A 182 -3.82 -29.56 -8.92
CA PRO A 182 -4.72 -29.44 -10.07
C PRO A 182 -4.83 -27.99 -10.57
N GLN A 183 -4.80 -27.79 -11.89
CA GLN A 183 -4.88 -26.45 -12.50
C GLN A 183 -6.13 -25.66 -12.04
N ARG A 184 -7.26 -26.35 -11.85
CA ARG A 184 -8.50 -25.75 -11.34
C ARG A 184 -8.33 -25.11 -9.95
N GLU A 185 -7.45 -25.66 -9.13
CA GLU A 185 -7.11 -25.11 -7.83
C GLU A 185 -6.18 -23.92 -7.98
N LEU A 186 -5.11 -24.01 -8.80
CA LEU A 186 -4.19 -22.90 -9.07
C LEU A 186 -4.89 -21.66 -9.61
N ASN A 187 -5.93 -21.83 -10.44
CA ASN A 187 -6.75 -20.72 -10.96
C ASN A 187 -7.43 -19.91 -9.84
N LYS A 188 -7.62 -20.45 -8.64
CA LYS A 188 -8.17 -19.70 -7.49
C LYS A 188 -7.24 -18.58 -7.03
N LEU A 189 -5.93 -18.66 -7.34
CA LEU A 189 -4.97 -17.58 -7.07
C LEU A 189 -5.26 -16.32 -7.89
N ASP A 190 -6.06 -16.39 -8.96
CA ASP A 190 -6.44 -15.23 -9.77
C ASP A 190 -7.53 -14.36 -9.14
N LEU A 191 -8.11 -14.80 -8.02
CA LEU A 191 -9.11 -14.02 -7.29
C LEU A 191 -8.56 -12.65 -6.88
N VAL A 192 -9.04 -11.60 -7.53
CA VAL A 192 -8.73 -10.20 -7.17
C VAL A 192 -9.52 -9.80 -5.93
N ARG A 193 -8.87 -9.17 -4.95
CA ARG A 193 -9.46 -8.72 -3.69
C ARG A 193 -9.39 -7.20 -3.51
N GLN A 194 -9.05 -6.47 -4.58
CA GLN A 194 -8.75 -5.04 -4.56
C GLN A 194 -7.63 -4.72 -3.56
N GLU A 195 -6.64 -5.61 -3.53
CA GLU A 195 -5.49 -5.60 -2.64
C GLU A 195 -4.44 -4.58 -3.05
N ASN A 196 -3.75 -4.03 -2.06
CA ASN A 196 -2.55 -3.23 -2.25
C ASN A 196 -1.29 -4.10 -2.21
N TYR A 197 -1.35 -5.22 -1.48
CA TYR A 197 -0.21 -6.11 -1.25
C TYR A 197 -0.68 -7.57 -1.25
N THR A 198 0.07 -8.44 -1.92
CA THR A 198 -0.21 -9.88 -2.01
C THR A 198 0.84 -10.66 -1.26
N LEU A 199 0.40 -11.46 -0.29
CA LEU A 199 1.20 -12.46 0.39
C LEU A 199 0.88 -13.83 -0.20
N SER A 200 1.90 -14.67 -0.35
CA SER A 200 1.71 -16.09 -0.63
C SER A 200 2.49 -16.92 0.37
N ILE A 201 1.82 -17.90 0.95
CA ILE A 201 2.37 -18.80 1.96
C ILE A 201 2.28 -20.20 1.37
N ILE A 202 3.42 -20.89 1.32
CA ILE A 202 3.56 -22.24 0.78
C ILE A 202 4.71 -22.92 1.53
N HIS A 203 4.69 -24.24 1.69
CA HIS A 203 5.81 -24.91 2.34
C HIS A 203 6.90 -25.26 1.32
N HIS A 204 6.53 -25.93 0.22
CA HIS A 204 7.44 -26.32 -0.87
C HIS A 204 7.43 -25.29 -2.01
N GLY A 205 8.60 -24.87 -2.49
CA GLY A 205 8.71 -23.95 -3.63
C GLY A 205 8.29 -24.60 -4.96
N PRO A 206 8.13 -23.82 -6.05
CA PRO A 206 7.69 -24.35 -7.36
C PRO A 206 8.56 -25.47 -7.94
N GLU A 207 9.83 -25.56 -7.55
CA GLU A 207 10.77 -26.60 -7.96
C GLU A 207 10.41 -28.02 -7.51
N TRP A 208 9.53 -28.16 -6.51
CA TRP A 208 9.04 -29.45 -6.03
C TRP A 208 7.94 -30.05 -6.91
N PHE A 209 7.32 -29.23 -7.75
CA PHE A 209 6.16 -29.62 -8.55
C PHE A 209 6.54 -30.16 -9.92
N SER A 210 5.70 -31.04 -10.45
CA SER A 210 5.77 -31.52 -11.83
C SER A 210 5.63 -30.36 -12.83
N ASP A 211 6.20 -30.50 -14.02
CA ASP A 211 6.35 -29.40 -14.99
C ASP A 211 5.06 -28.59 -15.23
N GLY A 212 3.92 -29.26 -15.40
CA GLY A 212 2.63 -28.60 -15.58
C GLY A 212 2.20 -27.76 -14.38
N SER A 213 2.30 -28.32 -13.16
CA SER A 213 1.97 -27.60 -11.92
C SER A 213 2.99 -26.50 -11.62
N LYS A 214 4.26 -26.77 -11.85
CA LYS A 214 5.39 -25.87 -11.63
C LYS A 214 5.28 -24.61 -12.45
N GLN A 215 5.05 -24.71 -13.76
CA GLN A 215 4.97 -23.53 -14.62
C GLN A 215 3.82 -22.61 -14.20
N ALA A 216 2.63 -23.20 -13.98
CA ALA A 216 1.45 -22.45 -13.54
C ALA A 216 1.68 -21.80 -12.16
N LEU A 217 2.19 -22.56 -11.18
CA LEU A 217 2.48 -22.04 -9.85
C LEU A 217 3.57 -20.97 -9.87
N TYR A 218 4.64 -21.15 -10.65
CA TYR A 218 5.74 -20.19 -10.76
C TYR A 218 5.22 -18.81 -11.20
N ASN A 219 4.42 -18.77 -12.26
CA ASN A 219 3.87 -17.52 -12.78
C ASN A 219 2.96 -16.86 -11.74
N LYS A 220 2.02 -17.61 -11.16
CA LYS A 220 1.13 -17.06 -10.12
C LYS A 220 1.89 -16.58 -8.89
N LEU A 221 2.88 -17.34 -8.43
CA LEU A 221 3.59 -17.04 -7.20
C LEU A 221 4.52 -15.83 -7.37
N TYR A 222 5.39 -15.83 -8.38
CA TYR A 222 6.43 -14.80 -8.51
C TYR A 222 5.99 -13.55 -9.28
N GLU A 223 4.99 -13.62 -10.14
CA GLU A 223 4.52 -12.44 -10.90
C GLU A 223 3.40 -11.70 -10.16
N THR A 224 2.67 -12.39 -9.28
CA THR A 224 1.51 -11.79 -8.59
C THR A 224 1.71 -11.54 -7.10
N SER A 225 2.71 -12.12 -6.45
CA SER A 225 2.99 -11.87 -5.03
C SER A 225 3.93 -10.68 -4.85
N ASN A 226 3.78 -9.99 -3.72
CA ASN A 226 4.77 -9.03 -3.26
C ASN A 226 5.74 -9.66 -2.25
N LEU A 227 5.24 -10.54 -1.38
CA LEU A 227 6.02 -11.25 -0.38
C LEU A 227 5.59 -12.71 -0.32
N ILE A 228 6.57 -13.61 -0.45
CA ILE A 228 6.38 -15.06 -0.36
C ILE A 228 7.00 -15.56 0.94
N PHE A 229 6.27 -16.38 1.67
CA PHE A 229 6.77 -17.15 2.80
C PHE A 229 6.87 -18.61 2.39
N VAL A 230 8.09 -19.15 2.44
CA VAL A 230 8.40 -20.53 2.05
C VAL A 230 9.11 -21.26 3.21
N GLY A 231 8.90 -22.57 3.37
CA GLY A 231 9.52 -23.40 4.41
C GLY A 231 10.48 -24.45 3.82
N HIS A 232 10.52 -25.63 4.45
CA HIS A 232 11.11 -26.89 3.98
C HIS A 232 12.64 -26.95 3.87
N GLU A 233 13.29 -25.96 3.27
CA GLU A 233 14.74 -26.01 3.03
C GLU A 233 15.55 -25.85 4.35
N HIS A 234 14.91 -25.52 5.48
CA HIS A 234 15.49 -25.43 6.84
C HIS A 234 16.66 -24.44 7.02
N PHE A 235 17.05 -23.68 5.99
CA PHE A 235 18.02 -22.57 6.07
C PHE A 235 17.50 -21.29 5.38
N SER A 236 17.88 -20.13 5.94
CA SER A 236 17.38 -18.83 5.46
C SER A 236 18.08 -18.40 4.17
N LEU A 237 17.38 -18.53 3.04
CA LEU A 237 17.67 -17.86 1.76
C LEU A 237 16.71 -16.70 1.48
N SER A 238 16.42 -15.87 2.49
CA SER A 238 15.59 -14.68 2.26
C SER A 238 16.25 -13.75 1.24
N GLN A 239 15.50 -13.34 0.22
CA GLN A 239 16.05 -12.61 -0.92
C GLN A 239 15.00 -11.76 -1.63
N ASN A 240 15.46 -10.78 -2.40
CA ASN A 240 14.65 -10.09 -3.40
C ASN A 240 14.88 -10.80 -4.75
N LYS A 241 13.82 -11.32 -5.36
CA LYS A 241 13.88 -12.01 -6.65
C LYS A 241 13.26 -11.14 -7.73
N THR A 242 14.02 -10.78 -8.76
CA THR A 242 13.49 -10.10 -9.94
C THR A 242 13.24 -11.11 -11.06
N VAL A 243 11.99 -11.19 -11.52
CA VAL A 243 11.55 -12.06 -12.60
C VAL A 243 11.30 -11.23 -13.86
N ASN A 244 11.90 -11.68 -14.97
CA ASN A 244 11.76 -11.07 -16.30
C ASN A 244 12.07 -9.56 -16.35
N ALA A 245 12.93 -9.06 -15.46
CA ALA A 245 13.21 -7.63 -15.26
C ALA A 245 11.97 -6.74 -14.99
N LYS A 246 10.82 -7.36 -14.68
CA LYS A 246 9.53 -6.67 -14.53
C LYS A 246 8.95 -6.77 -13.12
N HIS A 247 9.06 -7.94 -12.49
CA HIS A 247 8.44 -8.21 -11.20
C HIS A 247 9.50 -8.47 -10.15
N THR A 248 9.55 -7.63 -9.11
CA THR A 248 10.39 -7.90 -7.93
C THR A 248 9.50 -8.42 -6.81
N VAL A 249 9.84 -9.59 -6.29
CA VAL A 249 9.14 -10.25 -5.21
C VAL A 249 10.10 -10.55 -4.08
N ASP A 250 9.67 -10.23 -2.87
CA ASP A 250 10.41 -10.51 -1.65
C ASP A 250 10.12 -11.95 -1.23
N VAL A 251 11.14 -12.70 -0.83
CA VAL A 251 11.00 -14.08 -0.35
C VAL A 251 11.57 -14.17 1.06
N SER A 252 10.77 -14.64 2.01
CA SER A 252 11.21 -15.05 3.33
C SER A 252 11.26 -16.57 3.40
N SER A 253 12.46 -17.12 3.55
CA SER A 253 12.67 -18.56 3.78
C SER A 253 12.65 -18.86 5.27
N GLY A 254 11.80 -19.80 5.66
CA GLY A 254 11.62 -20.29 7.02
C GLY A 254 12.95 -20.76 7.61
N VAL A 255 13.09 -20.54 8.91
CA VAL A 255 14.12 -21.17 9.72
C VAL A 255 13.39 -22.16 10.60
N ALA A 256 13.95 -23.35 10.77
CA ALA A 256 13.38 -24.33 11.66
C ALA A 256 13.18 -23.72 13.05
N LEU A 257 11.94 -23.70 13.53
CA LEU A 257 11.66 -23.16 14.86
C LEU A 257 12.18 -24.10 15.93
N TYR A 258 12.04 -25.42 15.71
CA TYR A 258 12.35 -26.45 16.68
C TYR A 258 12.42 -27.84 16.01
N GLY A 259 12.93 -28.84 16.72
CA GLY A 259 12.76 -30.25 16.35
C GLY A 259 13.74 -30.79 15.30
N THR A 260 14.57 -29.92 14.72
CA THR A 260 15.59 -30.29 13.73
C THR A 260 17.00 -30.27 14.33
N LYS A 261 17.99 -30.76 13.57
CA LYS A 261 19.42 -30.62 13.90
C LYS A 261 20.06 -29.32 13.37
N THR A 262 19.27 -28.45 12.73
CA THR A 262 19.74 -27.19 12.15
C THR A 262 19.69 -26.05 13.17
N GLU A 263 20.07 -24.85 12.75
CA GLU A 263 19.93 -23.63 13.54
C GLU A 263 18.44 -23.36 13.83
N HIS A 264 18.10 -23.08 15.10
CA HIS A 264 16.71 -22.80 15.49
C HIS A 264 16.42 -21.31 15.53
N GLY A 265 15.27 -20.89 14.97
CA GLY A 265 14.98 -19.48 14.81
C GLY A 265 13.61 -19.14 14.27
N PHE A 266 13.43 -17.87 13.92
CA PHE A 266 12.27 -17.36 13.20
C PHE A 266 12.66 -16.11 12.40
N ASN A 267 11.79 -15.65 11.49
CA ASN A 267 11.98 -14.37 10.82
C ASN A 267 10.94 -13.34 11.29
N ALA A 268 11.35 -12.07 11.37
CA ALA A 268 10.47 -10.94 11.59
C ALA A 268 10.67 -9.92 10.47
N LEU A 269 9.62 -9.67 9.69
CA LEU A 269 9.65 -8.74 8.56
C LEU A 269 8.74 -7.56 8.86
N LEU A 270 9.26 -6.35 8.73
CA LEU A 270 8.55 -5.13 9.01
C LEU A 270 8.28 -4.35 7.73
N LEU A 271 7.02 -4.29 7.33
CA LEU A 271 6.55 -3.50 6.20
C LEU A 271 6.10 -2.12 6.67
N ASN A 272 6.77 -1.07 6.21
CA ASN A 272 6.34 0.31 6.38
C ASN A 272 5.57 0.77 5.14
N THR A 273 4.26 0.93 5.28
CA THR A 273 3.38 1.34 4.17
C THR A 273 3.57 2.78 3.75
N ASP A 274 4.03 3.65 4.65
CA ASP A 274 4.15 5.09 4.35
C ASP A 274 5.47 5.35 3.63
N GLN A 275 6.52 4.66 4.04
CA GLN A 275 7.85 4.78 3.44
C GLN A 275 8.09 3.81 2.27
N HIS A 276 7.14 2.91 1.99
CA HIS A 276 7.31 1.85 0.98
C HIS A 276 8.57 0.99 1.22
N LYS A 277 8.79 0.55 2.46
CA LYS A 277 9.99 -0.24 2.84
C LYS A 277 9.64 -1.55 3.51
N LEU A 278 10.43 -2.59 3.24
CA LEU A 278 10.39 -3.88 3.93
C LEU A 278 11.79 -4.18 4.49
N ILE A 279 11.87 -4.49 5.78
CA ILE A 279 13.12 -4.91 6.43
C ILE A 279 12.86 -6.23 7.16
N GLY A 280 13.64 -7.26 6.85
CA GLY A 280 13.56 -8.58 7.49
C GLY A 280 14.78 -8.87 8.35
N HIS A 281 14.51 -9.48 9.50
CA HIS A 281 15.53 -9.99 10.41
C HIS A 281 15.27 -11.48 10.69
N LYS A 282 16.33 -12.28 10.54
CA LYS A 282 16.40 -13.63 11.09
C LYS A 282 16.77 -13.55 12.57
N PHE A 283 16.03 -14.24 13.41
CA PHE A 283 16.26 -14.36 14.85
C PHE A 283 16.73 -15.78 15.17
N VAL A 284 17.95 -15.92 15.67
CA VAL A 284 18.56 -17.22 15.96
C VAL A 284 18.66 -17.45 17.47
N TYR A 285 18.19 -18.60 17.94
CA TYR A 285 18.30 -18.96 19.35
C TYR A 285 19.72 -19.44 19.69
N ASN A 286 20.32 -18.84 20.72
CA ASN A 286 21.64 -19.24 21.21
C ASN A 286 21.60 -20.00 22.56
N GLY A 287 20.43 -20.48 22.97
CA GLY A 287 20.21 -21.12 24.27
C GLY A 287 19.76 -20.16 25.39
N SER A 288 19.71 -18.85 25.14
CA SER A 288 19.22 -17.86 26.12
C SER A 288 18.33 -16.79 25.48
N ILE A 289 18.78 -16.22 24.37
CA ILE A 289 18.07 -15.16 23.64
C ILE A 289 18.00 -15.49 22.15
N TYR A 290 17.11 -14.78 21.45
CA TYR A 290 17.07 -14.76 20.01
C TYR A 290 17.86 -13.56 19.47
N LYS A 291 18.97 -13.83 18.76
CA LYS A 291 19.84 -12.79 18.19
C LYS A 291 19.37 -12.41 16.78
N PRO A 292 19.10 -11.11 16.49
CA PRO A 292 18.71 -10.66 15.18
C PRO A 292 19.91 -10.57 14.23
N VAL A 293 19.69 -10.94 12.96
CA VAL A 293 20.56 -10.70 11.83
C VAL A 293 19.68 -10.24 10.68
N GLN A 294 19.91 -9.03 10.16
CA GLN A 294 19.16 -8.56 9.00
C GLN A 294 19.42 -9.49 7.81
N ASN A 295 18.35 -10.04 7.22
CA ASN A 295 18.44 -11.00 6.11
C ASN A 295 17.60 -10.60 4.89
N LEU A 296 16.85 -9.49 4.96
CA LEU A 296 16.07 -8.97 3.84
C LEU A 296 15.98 -7.45 3.93
N LYS A 297 16.10 -6.76 2.80
CA LYS A 297 15.87 -5.31 2.71
C LYS A 297 15.34 -4.95 1.33
N ASN A 298 14.24 -4.23 1.31
CA ASN A 298 13.67 -3.63 0.11
C ASN A 298 13.25 -2.18 0.44
N ASP A 299 13.92 -1.20 -0.18
CA ASP A 299 13.64 0.22 0.03
C ASP A 299 12.56 0.79 -0.92
N ASN A 300 12.06 -0.01 -1.86
CA ASN A 300 11.12 0.43 -2.91
C ASN A 300 9.98 -0.60 -3.09
N VAL A 301 9.25 -0.87 -2.02
CA VAL A 301 8.12 -1.81 -2.04
C VAL A 301 6.98 -1.23 -2.90
N ALA A 302 6.65 -1.94 -3.97
CA ALA A 302 5.51 -1.60 -4.82
C ALA A 302 4.19 -2.00 -4.16
N PHE A 303 3.24 -1.07 -4.12
CA PHE A 303 1.85 -1.35 -3.77
C PHE A 303 0.98 -1.20 -5.01
N ARG A 304 0.04 -2.12 -5.19
CA ARG A 304 -0.95 -2.00 -6.24
C ARG A 304 -1.95 -0.90 -5.87
N GLY A 305 -2.17 0.01 -6.81
CA GLY A 305 -3.34 0.86 -6.82
C GLY A 305 -4.61 0.04 -7.07
N LYS A 306 -5.76 0.67 -6.88
CA LYS A 306 -7.05 -0.02 -7.08
C LYS A 306 -7.23 -0.40 -8.55
N TYR A 307 -7.89 -1.53 -8.76
CA TYR A 307 -8.21 -2.05 -10.10
C TYR A 307 -6.99 -2.25 -11.02
N LYS A 308 -5.80 -2.52 -10.43
CA LYS A 308 -4.51 -2.70 -11.13
C LYS A 308 -3.88 -1.44 -11.72
N PHE A 309 -4.50 -0.27 -11.56
CA PHE A 309 -3.94 1.00 -12.00
C PHE A 309 -3.13 1.62 -10.87
N THR A 310 -1.80 1.60 -11.01
CA THR A 310 -0.86 2.18 -10.05
C THR A 310 -0.09 3.29 -10.74
N HIS A 311 0.00 4.47 -10.13
CA HIS A 311 0.75 5.55 -10.74
C HIS A 311 2.23 5.19 -10.92
N THR A 312 2.81 5.63 -12.04
CA THR A 312 4.27 5.56 -12.24
C THR A 312 4.97 6.35 -11.14
N LYS A 313 6.23 6.03 -10.87
CA LYS A 313 7.00 6.78 -9.88
C LYS A 313 7.12 8.24 -10.31
N GLU A 314 7.41 8.46 -11.59
CA GLU A 314 7.57 9.77 -12.19
C GLU A 314 6.30 10.61 -12.05
N PHE A 315 5.13 10.04 -12.35
CA PHE A 315 3.87 10.75 -12.19
C PHE A 315 3.50 10.97 -10.73
N LYS A 316 3.79 10.01 -9.84
CA LYS A 316 3.58 10.19 -8.39
C LYS A 316 4.46 11.30 -7.82
N ASP A 317 5.74 11.35 -8.18
CA ASP A 317 6.68 12.39 -7.76
C ASP A 317 6.24 13.76 -8.31
N TRP A 318 5.71 13.82 -9.52
CA TRP A 318 5.09 15.02 -10.07
C TRP A 318 3.79 15.42 -9.35
N LEU A 319 2.94 14.45 -8.97
CA LEU A 319 1.69 14.67 -8.22
C LEU A 319 1.92 15.15 -6.80
N GLU A 320 3.09 14.89 -6.21
CA GLU A 320 3.47 15.30 -4.85
C GLU A 320 4.41 16.51 -4.82
N SER A 321 4.85 17.00 -5.98
CA SER A 321 5.71 18.17 -6.11
C SER A 321 4.97 19.43 -6.56
N ASP A 322 5.42 20.55 -6.02
CA ASP A 322 5.05 21.88 -6.48
C ASP A 322 5.71 22.11 -7.84
N ILE A 323 4.96 22.68 -8.78
CA ILE A 323 5.42 22.99 -10.15
C ILE A 323 5.31 24.48 -10.46
N ASP A 324 4.78 25.26 -9.54
CA ASP A 324 4.61 26.69 -9.71
C ASP A 324 5.85 27.39 -9.13
N GLU A 325 5.70 28.13 -8.04
CA GLU A 325 6.71 29.05 -7.52
C GLU A 325 7.81 28.33 -6.70
N ARG A 326 7.61 27.04 -6.37
CA ARG A 326 8.53 26.20 -5.60
C ARG A 326 8.87 24.90 -6.31
N ALA A 327 9.11 24.99 -7.62
CA ALA A 327 9.35 23.84 -8.49
C ALA A 327 10.28 22.78 -7.85
N GLY A 328 9.73 21.59 -7.61
CA GLY A 328 10.45 20.45 -7.03
C GLY A 328 10.33 20.27 -5.52
N GLU A 329 9.81 21.26 -4.77
CA GLU A 329 9.48 21.07 -3.35
C GLU A 329 8.24 20.17 -3.18
N ARG A 330 8.18 19.44 -2.06
CA ARG A 330 7.05 18.56 -1.77
C ARG A 330 5.92 19.35 -1.11
N TYR A 331 4.90 19.74 -1.89
CA TYR A 331 3.84 20.62 -1.38
C TYR A 331 3.03 20.02 -0.22
N LEU A 332 3.00 18.69 -0.07
CA LEU A 332 2.31 18.01 1.03
C LEU A 332 2.79 18.47 2.42
N ASP A 333 4.02 18.93 2.52
CA ASP A 333 4.61 19.39 3.78
C ASP A 333 3.98 20.73 4.23
N TYR A 334 3.46 21.54 3.31
CA TYR A 334 2.82 22.83 3.63
C TYR A 334 1.36 22.97 3.14
N PHE A 335 0.83 21.98 2.43
CA PHE A 335 -0.52 22.02 1.86
C PHE A 335 -1.58 22.26 2.93
N VAL A 336 -2.53 23.14 2.65
CA VAL A 336 -3.76 23.25 3.43
C VAL A 336 -4.92 23.26 2.46
N PHE A 337 -5.83 22.28 2.59
CA PHE A 337 -7.02 22.22 1.76
C PHE A 337 -7.77 23.56 1.82
N PRO A 338 -7.99 24.26 0.69
CA PRO A 338 -8.65 25.56 0.70
C PRO A 338 -10.13 25.42 1.01
N SER A 339 -10.75 26.46 1.54
CA SER A 339 -12.21 26.50 1.58
C SER A 339 -12.75 26.75 0.16
N LEU A 340 -13.76 26.00 -0.25
CA LEU A 340 -14.50 26.25 -1.49
C LEU A 340 -15.92 26.72 -1.19
N GLU A 341 -16.46 27.58 -2.04
CA GLU A 341 -17.85 28.08 -1.94
C GLU A 341 -18.59 27.85 -3.26
N ALA A 342 -19.85 27.43 -3.18
CA ALA A 342 -20.73 27.35 -4.33
C ALA A 342 -20.93 28.72 -4.98
N LYS A 343 -20.93 28.77 -6.31
CA LYS A 343 -21.32 29.98 -7.07
C LYS A 343 -22.85 30.09 -7.10
N SER A 344 -23.35 31.32 -7.12
CA SER A 344 -24.80 31.62 -7.17
C SER A 344 -25.50 31.08 -8.43
N ILE A 345 -24.73 30.75 -9.46
CA ILE A 345 -25.21 30.18 -10.72
C ILE A 345 -25.78 28.76 -10.56
N ASN A 346 -25.37 28.03 -9.51
CA ASN A 346 -25.88 26.70 -9.21
C ASN A 346 -27.38 26.77 -8.90
N ASP A 347 -28.18 25.85 -9.44
CA ASP A 347 -29.62 25.87 -9.22
C ASP A 347 -29.99 25.37 -7.81
N ASP A 348 -29.20 24.44 -7.27
CA ASP A 348 -29.29 23.89 -5.93
C ASP A 348 -28.02 24.18 -5.11
N MET A 349 -28.08 23.97 -3.79
CA MET A 349 -26.91 24.08 -2.89
C MET A 349 -26.14 25.42 -3.00
N LYS A 350 -26.83 26.54 -3.29
CA LYS A 350 -26.24 27.88 -3.56
C LYS A 350 -25.32 28.44 -2.47
N ASN A 351 -25.51 28.01 -1.22
CA ASN A 351 -24.71 28.44 -0.06
C ASN A 351 -23.82 27.31 0.47
N TYR A 352 -23.57 26.28 -0.33
CA TYR A 352 -22.77 25.14 0.10
C TYR A 352 -21.29 25.52 0.17
N SER A 353 -20.67 25.18 1.29
CA SER A 353 -19.26 25.44 1.55
C SER A 353 -18.53 24.12 1.79
N VAL A 354 -17.32 24.02 1.26
CA VAL A 354 -16.43 22.86 1.40
C VAL A 354 -15.14 23.32 2.11
N PRO A 355 -15.14 23.35 3.46
CA PRO A 355 -13.96 23.76 4.21
C PRO A 355 -12.94 22.61 4.41
N THR A 356 -13.31 21.37 4.13
CA THR A 356 -12.45 20.19 4.36
C THR A 356 -12.60 19.15 3.25
N GLU A 357 -11.69 18.19 3.26
CA GLU A 357 -11.67 17.06 2.33
C GLU A 357 -12.91 16.16 2.49
N GLU A 358 -13.35 15.91 3.72
CA GLU A 358 -14.56 15.12 3.99
C GLU A 358 -15.77 15.77 3.36
N LYS A 359 -15.88 17.10 3.47
CA LYS A 359 -16.99 17.85 2.88
C LYS A 359 -16.91 17.89 1.35
N PHE A 360 -15.70 17.78 0.80
CA PHE A 360 -15.50 17.65 -0.64
C PHE A 360 -15.99 16.29 -1.12
N MET A 361 -15.69 15.22 -0.39
CA MET A 361 -16.19 13.88 -0.72
C MET A 361 -17.72 13.80 -0.66
N GLU A 362 -18.36 14.46 0.32
CA GLU A 362 -19.83 14.59 0.32
C GLU A 362 -20.35 15.27 -0.95
N LEU A 363 -19.68 16.31 -1.44
CA LEU A 363 -20.05 16.96 -2.70
C LEU A 363 -19.80 16.05 -3.91
N PHE A 364 -18.66 15.38 -3.93
CA PHE A 364 -18.24 14.45 -4.98
C PHE A 364 -19.26 13.31 -5.14
N ASP A 365 -19.76 12.75 -4.04
CA ASP A 365 -20.78 11.70 -4.06
C ASP A 365 -22.13 12.20 -4.59
N LEU A 366 -22.45 13.49 -4.38
CA LEU A 366 -23.71 14.11 -4.83
C LEU A 366 -23.64 14.61 -6.28
N LYS A 367 -22.46 14.98 -6.77
CA LYS A 367 -22.28 15.68 -8.05
C LYS A 367 -21.28 14.95 -8.95
N LYS A 368 -21.76 14.54 -10.13
CA LYS A 368 -20.91 13.94 -11.17
C LYS A 368 -19.95 14.94 -11.80
N LYS A 369 -20.36 16.20 -11.97
CA LYS A 369 -19.54 17.22 -12.64
C LYS A 369 -19.33 18.41 -11.71
N ILE A 370 -18.07 18.74 -11.42
CA ILE A 370 -17.69 19.83 -10.53
C ILE A 370 -16.69 20.73 -11.26
N SER A 371 -16.98 22.03 -11.31
CA SER A 371 -16.05 23.04 -11.79
C SER A 371 -15.51 23.83 -10.61
N ILE A 372 -14.19 23.97 -10.52
CA ILE A 372 -13.50 24.70 -9.45
C ILE A 372 -12.72 25.86 -10.06
N GLU A 373 -13.19 27.07 -9.81
CA GLU A 373 -12.55 28.30 -10.28
C GLU A 373 -11.69 28.93 -9.21
N GLY A 374 -10.62 29.60 -9.62
CA GLY A 374 -9.76 30.34 -8.71
C GLY A 374 -8.93 31.39 -9.43
N SER A 375 -8.64 32.49 -8.73
CA SER A 375 -7.77 33.54 -9.25
C SER A 375 -6.36 33.02 -9.54
N THR A 376 -5.53 33.82 -10.19
CA THR A 376 -4.09 33.56 -10.28
C THR A 376 -3.51 33.30 -8.88
N ARG A 377 -2.60 32.32 -8.76
CA ARG A 377 -1.92 31.94 -7.51
C ARG A 377 -2.83 31.45 -6.36
N SER A 378 -4.09 31.11 -6.65
CA SER A 378 -5.01 30.54 -5.65
C SER A 378 -4.71 29.08 -5.26
N GLY A 379 -3.73 28.42 -5.91
CA GLY A 379 -3.38 27.02 -5.67
C GLY A 379 -4.25 26.01 -6.41
N LYS A 380 -4.84 26.38 -7.56
CA LYS A 380 -5.69 25.49 -8.38
C LYS A 380 -4.98 24.18 -8.75
N THR A 381 -3.81 24.28 -9.36
CA THR A 381 -3.02 23.14 -9.82
C THR A 381 -2.61 22.24 -8.66
N ILE A 382 -2.16 22.84 -7.55
CA ILE A 382 -1.85 22.09 -6.32
C ILE A 382 -3.10 21.37 -5.77
N LEU A 383 -4.28 22.01 -5.77
CA LEU A 383 -5.53 21.37 -5.37
C LEU A 383 -5.91 20.24 -6.34
N ALA A 384 -5.77 20.43 -7.64
CA ALA A 384 -6.07 19.41 -8.66
C ALA A 384 -5.17 18.17 -8.47
N LYS A 385 -3.86 18.38 -8.30
CA LYS A 385 -2.90 17.31 -7.95
C LYS A 385 -3.26 16.62 -6.65
N TYR A 386 -3.61 17.39 -5.62
CA TYR A 386 -4.03 16.85 -4.33
C TYR A 386 -5.26 15.95 -4.46
N LEU A 387 -6.29 16.40 -5.18
CA LEU A 387 -7.49 15.61 -5.42
C LEU A 387 -7.21 14.36 -6.25
N CYS A 388 -6.35 14.45 -7.28
CA CYS A 388 -5.92 13.28 -8.06
C CYS A 388 -5.28 12.23 -7.15
N ARG A 389 -4.30 12.65 -6.35
CA ARG A 389 -3.65 11.80 -5.35
C ARG A 389 -4.66 11.19 -4.37
N MET A 390 -5.54 12.01 -3.79
CA MET A 390 -6.55 11.57 -2.82
C MET A 390 -7.53 10.56 -3.42
N LEU A 391 -8.00 10.80 -4.64
CA LEU A 391 -8.99 9.95 -5.31
C LEU A 391 -8.36 8.63 -5.80
N SER A 392 -7.06 8.60 -6.09
CA SER A 392 -6.34 7.37 -6.47
C SER A 392 -6.42 6.24 -5.42
N ASP A 393 -6.76 6.56 -4.16
CA ASP A 393 -7.03 5.57 -3.10
C ASP A 393 -8.19 4.63 -3.44
N ASN A 394 -9.21 5.13 -4.17
CA ASN A 394 -10.50 4.45 -4.37
C ASN A 394 -11.00 4.44 -5.82
N TYR A 395 -10.43 5.29 -6.67
CA TYR A 395 -10.81 5.52 -8.07
C TYR A 395 -9.58 5.41 -8.98
N VAL A 396 -9.81 5.45 -10.29
CA VAL A 396 -8.78 5.56 -11.33
C VAL A 396 -8.92 6.94 -11.97
N PRO A 397 -8.23 7.98 -11.42
CA PRO A 397 -8.27 9.31 -11.99
C PRO A 397 -7.42 9.42 -13.26
N ILE A 398 -7.89 10.11 -14.27
CA ILE A 398 -7.10 10.56 -15.41
C ILE A 398 -6.91 12.06 -15.28
N PHE A 399 -5.66 12.49 -15.10
CA PHE A 399 -5.32 13.90 -15.00
C PHE A 399 -4.95 14.46 -16.38
N LEU A 400 -5.60 15.51 -16.85
CA LEU A 400 -5.27 16.16 -18.11
C LEU A 400 -4.96 17.64 -17.88
N GLU A 401 -3.97 18.12 -18.61
CA GLU A 401 -3.64 19.54 -18.74
C GLU A 401 -4.00 20.03 -20.14
N GLU A 402 -3.91 21.34 -20.38
CA GLU A 402 -4.13 21.96 -21.70
C GLU A 402 -3.37 21.22 -22.82
N GLU A 403 -2.09 20.94 -22.59
CA GLU A 403 -1.18 20.31 -23.54
C GLU A 403 -1.61 18.88 -23.90
N SER A 404 -2.37 18.22 -23.02
CA SER A 404 -2.89 16.88 -23.24
C SER A 404 -3.88 16.83 -24.41
N PHE A 405 -4.54 17.96 -24.72
CA PHE A 405 -5.51 18.07 -25.82
C PHE A 405 -4.89 18.41 -27.18
N SER A 406 -3.55 18.49 -27.26
CA SER A 406 -2.83 18.71 -28.53
C SER A 406 -3.09 17.64 -29.61
N PRO A 407 -3.31 16.34 -29.32
CA PRO A 407 -3.65 15.36 -30.33
C PRO A 407 -5.04 15.62 -30.91
N LYS A 408 -5.15 15.59 -32.25
CA LYS A 408 -6.45 15.72 -32.93
C LYS A 408 -7.45 14.63 -32.49
N ASN A 409 -6.97 13.40 -32.34
CA ASN A 409 -7.78 12.24 -31.93
C ASN A 409 -7.88 12.16 -30.40
N ASN A 410 -9.10 12.16 -29.86
CA ASN A 410 -9.35 12.10 -28.42
C ASN A 410 -8.95 10.75 -27.78
N LEU A 411 -9.04 9.63 -28.49
CA LEU A 411 -8.52 8.34 -28.00
C LEU A 411 -7.03 8.42 -27.67
N LYS A 412 -6.26 9.19 -28.45
CA LYS A 412 -4.84 9.39 -28.17
C LYS A 412 -4.61 10.21 -26.90
N VAL A 413 -5.50 11.15 -26.58
CA VAL A 413 -5.43 11.92 -25.32
C VAL A 413 -5.46 10.98 -24.13
N ILE A 414 -6.46 10.08 -24.06
CA ILE A 414 -6.58 9.12 -22.96
C ILE A 414 -5.43 8.10 -22.97
N LYS A 415 -5.04 7.57 -24.14
CA LYS A 415 -3.95 6.59 -24.22
C LYS A 415 -2.61 7.15 -23.75
N TYR A 416 -2.28 8.38 -24.15
CA TYR A 416 -1.04 9.02 -23.68
C TYR A 416 -1.10 9.35 -22.20
N ALA A 417 -2.25 9.80 -21.70
CA ALA A 417 -2.44 10.02 -20.27
C ALA A 417 -2.27 8.72 -19.48
N LEU A 418 -2.88 7.61 -19.92
CA LEU A 418 -2.71 6.30 -19.28
C LEU A 418 -1.25 5.83 -19.27
N ALA A 419 -0.57 5.89 -20.41
CA ALA A 419 0.82 5.47 -20.53
C ALA A 419 1.74 6.30 -19.60
N ASN A 420 1.54 7.62 -19.56
CA ASN A 420 2.33 8.51 -18.70
C ASN A 420 2.04 8.29 -17.21
N GLN A 421 0.75 8.17 -16.86
CA GLN A 421 0.30 8.17 -15.46
C GLN A 421 0.39 6.81 -14.81
N TYR A 422 0.18 5.73 -15.55
CA TYR A 422 0.09 4.36 -15.05
C TYR A 422 1.11 3.40 -15.68
N GLY A 423 1.90 3.90 -16.63
CA GLY A 423 3.00 3.20 -17.28
C GLY A 423 2.65 2.67 -18.67
N GLU A 424 3.66 2.42 -19.49
CA GLU A 424 3.51 1.94 -20.88
C GLU A 424 2.75 0.61 -21.01
N ASN A 425 2.73 -0.20 -19.94
CA ASN A 425 2.00 -1.47 -19.90
C ASN A 425 0.55 -1.32 -19.42
N ALA A 426 0.08 -0.10 -19.13
CA ALA A 426 -1.31 0.14 -18.75
C ALA A 426 -2.25 -0.21 -19.92
N ASP A 427 -3.15 -1.14 -19.69
CA ASP A 427 -4.05 -1.63 -20.73
C ASP A 427 -5.25 -0.68 -20.89
N PHE A 428 -5.37 -0.11 -22.09
CA PHE A 428 -6.46 0.80 -22.43
C PHE A 428 -7.82 0.10 -22.40
N ASP A 429 -7.90 -1.13 -22.89
CA ASP A 429 -9.16 -1.87 -22.94
C ASP A 429 -9.59 -2.26 -21.52
N GLU A 430 -8.63 -2.65 -20.66
CA GLU A 430 -8.91 -2.88 -19.23
C GLU A 430 -9.45 -1.62 -18.55
N PHE A 431 -8.88 -0.43 -18.84
CA PHE A 431 -9.39 0.84 -18.34
C PHE A 431 -10.81 1.13 -18.83
N MET A 432 -11.06 0.93 -20.13
CA MET A 432 -12.38 1.20 -20.71
C MET A 432 -13.46 0.26 -20.15
N GLN A 433 -13.11 -1.00 -19.86
CA GLN A 433 -13.99 -2.01 -19.25
C GLN A 433 -14.30 -1.76 -17.76
N LEU A 434 -13.58 -0.86 -17.08
CA LEU A 434 -13.92 -0.50 -15.71
C LEU A 434 -15.33 0.10 -15.62
N ASP A 435 -16.00 -0.21 -14.51
CA ASP A 435 -17.23 0.48 -14.10
C ASP A 435 -17.00 2.00 -14.12
N THR A 436 -17.92 2.72 -14.77
CA THR A 436 -17.85 4.16 -14.98
C THR A 436 -17.74 4.90 -13.65
N ALA A 437 -18.43 4.43 -12.61
CA ALA A 437 -18.36 4.98 -11.25
C ALA A 437 -16.95 4.93 -10.63
N LYS A 438 -16.01 4.17 -11.21
CA LYS A 438 -14.61 4.08 -10.75
C LYS A 438 -13.65 5.02 -11.48
N LYS A 439 -14.09 5.62 -12.58
CA LYS A 439 -13.28 6.49 -13.42
C LYS A 439 -13.58 7.96 -13.12
N VAL A 440 -12.53 8.75 -12.90
CA VAL A 440 -12.64 10.18 -12.65
C VAL A 440 -11.78 10.92 -13.67
N LEU A 441 -12.33 11.93 -14.33
CA LEU A 441 -11.55 12.84 -15.15
C LEU A 441 -11.24 14.11 -14.35
N ILE A 442 -9.96 14.47 -14.26
CA ILE A 442 -9.51 15.73 -13.67
C ILE A 442 -8.84 16.53 -14.77
N VAL A 443 -9.32 17.77 -15.02
CA VAL A 443 -8.75 18.65 -16.04
C VAL A 443 -8.29 19.94 -15.40
N ASP A 444 -6.99 20.23 -15.48
CA ASP A 444 -6.43 21.52 -15.08
C ASP A 444 -6.22 22.45 -16.28
N GLY A 445 -6.46 23.74 -16.09
CA GLY A 445 -6.42 24.73 -17.16
C GLY A 445 -7.56 24.60 -18.18
N TYR A 446 -8.74 24.19 -17.74
CA TYR A 446 -9.93 24.02 -18.60
C TYR A 446 -10.24 25.26 -19.46
N ASP A 447 -10.08 26.46 -18.88
CA ASP A 447 -10.34 27.75 -19.53
C ASP A 447 -9.44 28.04 -20.74
N LYS A 448 -8.35 27.27 -20.89
CA LYS A 448 -7.41 27.39 -22.01
C LYS A 448 -7.68 26.40 -23.14
N ILE A 449 -8.55 25.41 -22.92
CA ILE A 449 -8.93 24.43 -23.94
C ILE A 449 -9.97 25.04 -24.87
N SER A 450 -9.80 24.86 -26.18
CA SER A 450 -10.79 25.38 -27.14
C SER A 450 -12.15 24.70 -26.95
N LYS A 451 -13.23 25.48 -27.00
CA LYS A 451 -14.60 24.99 -26.77
C LYS A 451 -14.98 23.87 -27.74
N GLU A 452 -14.55 23.98 -28.99
CA GLU A 452 -14.77 22.95 -30.01
C GLU A 452 -14.07 21.63 -29.67
N LYS A 453 -12.81 21.70 -29.22
CA LYS A 453 -12.04 20.51 -28.83
C LYS A 453 -12.63 19.85 -27.59
N TRP A 454 -12.99 20.65 -26.58
CA TRP A 454 -13.62 20.14 -25.37
C TRP A 454 -14.97 19.45 -25.68
N LYS A 455 -15.81 20.09 -26.49
CA LYS A 455 -17.10 19.53 -26.89
C LYS A 455 -16.94 18.16 -27.56
N LEU A 456 -16.05 18.06 -28.55
CA LEU A 456 -15.77 16.78 -29.22
C LEU A 456 -15.24 15.71 -28.26
N PHE A 457 -14.44 16.10 -27.27
CA PHE A 457 -13.91 15.16 -26.28
C PHE A 457 -15.01 14.65 -25.34
N VAL A 458 -15.86 15.54 -24.82
CA VAL A 458 -16.98 15.17 -23.94
C VAL A 458 -18.00 14.31 -24.69
N GLU A 459 -18.37 14.67 -25.93
CA GLU A 459 -19.28 13.85 -26.76
C GLU A 459 -18.78 12.41 -26.95
N GLU A 460 -17.46 12.19 -26.90
CA GLU A 460 -16.86 10.87 -27.07
C GLU A 460 -16.67 10.10 -25.75
N PHE A 461 -16.40 10.79 -24.64
CA PHE A 461 -15.97 10.15 -23.38
C PHE A 461 -16.86 10.42 -22.16
N GLU A 462 -17.90 11.24 -22.27
CA GLU A 462 -18.77 11.59 -21.13
C GLU A 462 -19.28 10.35 -20.39
N ASP A 463 -19.80 9.38 -21.13
CA ASP A 463 -20.37 8.14 -20.57
C ASP A 463 -19.30 7.17 -20.04
N ASN A 464 -18.01 7.41 -20.32
CA ASN A 464 -16.93 6.57 -19.82
C ASN A 464 -16.45 6.96 -18.42
N PHE A 465 -16.78 8.15 -17.93
CA PHE A 465 -16.34 8.66 -16.63
C PHE A 465 -17.53 8.89 -15.69
N GLY A 466 -17.41 8.41 -14.45
CA GLY A 466 -18.42 8.63 -13.42
C GLY A 466 -18.41 10.04 -12.88
N HIS A 467 -17.23 10.67 -12.85
CA HIS A 467 -17.04 12.03 -12.38
C HIS A 467 -16.09 12.86 -13.26
N PHE A 468 -16.38 14.15 -13.36
CA PHE A 468 -15.56 15.18 -13.99
C PHE A 468 -15.26 16.27 -12.96
N ILE A 469 -13.99 16.59 -12.78
CA ILE A 469 -13.53 17.73 -11.97
C ILE A 469 -12.70 18.62 -12.89
N ILE A 470 -13.18 19.82 -13.17
CA ILE A 470 -12.48 20.76 -14.04
C ILE A 470 -12.01 21.97 -13.23
N PHE A 471 -10.80 22.45 -13.52
CA PHE A 471 -10.22 23.62 -12.88
C PHE A 471 -9.98 24.70 -13.91
N GLY A 472 -10.30 25.95 -13.56
CA GLY A 472 -10.08 27.08 -14.47
C GLY A 472 -9.91 28.42 -13.77
N GLY A 473 -9.52 29.42 -14.55
CA GLY A 473 -9.56 30.83 -14.15
C GLY A 473 -10.98 31.28 -13.74
N ILE A 474 -11.06 32.42 -13.07
CA ILE A 474 -12.36 33.05 -12.78
C ILE A 474 -12.94 33.56 -14.09
N ASP A 475 -13.97 32.89 -14.59
CA ASP A 475 -14.73 33.36 -15.75
C ASP A 475 -15.90 34.22 -15.28
N TRP A 476 -15.79 35.53 -15.50
CA TRP A 476 -16.87 36.49 -15.26
C TRP A 476 -17.97 36.43 -16.34
N ASN A 477 -17.68 35.75 -17.46
CA ASN A 477 -18.48 35.69 -18.68
C ASN A 477 -19.00 34.27 -18.96
N LEU A 478 -19.29 33.44 -17.93
CA LEU A 478 -20.13 32.24 -18.09
C LEU A 478 -21.41 32.68 -18.80
N ASN A 479 -21.41 32.46 -20.11
CA ASN A 479 -22.31 33.16 -21.00
C ASN A 479 -23.66 32.52 -20.76
N ILE A 480 -24.73 33.30 -20.61
CA ILE A 480 -26.09 32.81 -20.33
C ILE A 480 -26.47 31.66 -21.30
N LYS A 481 -25.91 31.66 -22.51
CA LYS A 481 -26.03 30.62 -23.53
C LYS A 481 -25.37 29.26 -23.20
N GLU A 482 -24.23 29.24 -22.51
CA GLU A 482 -23.57 27.99 -22.08
C GLU A 482 -24.39 27.30 -20.99
N LYS A 483 -24.98 28.09 -20.08
CA LYS A 483 -25.93 27.60 -19.08
C LYS A 483 -27.16 26.93 -19.73
N THR A 484 -27.67 27.49 -20.84
CA THR A 484 -28.82 26.92 -21.56
C THR A 484 -28.51 25.60 -22.27
N LEU A 485 -27.27 25.40 -22.72
CA LEU A 485 -26.83 24.14 -23.33
C LEU A 485 -26.56 23.05 -22.27
N GLU A 486 -26.03 23.43 -21.10
CA GLU A 486 -25.83 22.51 -19.96
C GLU A 486 -27.17 22.09 -19.31
N GLU A 487 -28.19 22.94 -19.36
CA GLU A 487 -29.55 22.67 -18.85
C GLU A 487 -30.26 21.50 -19.54
N LEU A 488 -29.81 21.11 -20.75
CA LEU A 488 -30.34 19.97 -21.51
C LEU A 488 -29.64 18.64 -21.20
N SER A 489 -28.59 18.66 -20.37
CA SER A 489 -27.87 17.45 -19.96
C SER A 489 -28.40 16.86 -18.65
N ASP A 490 -28.43 15.53 -18.55
CA ASP A 490 -28.91 14.82 -17.35
C ASP A 490 -28.02 15.06 -16.10
N SER A 491 -26.81 15.63 -16.28
CA SER A 491 -25.92 16.01 -15.17
C SER A 491 -25.33 17.41 -15.36
N LYS A 492 -25.97 18.38 -14.70
CA LYS A 492 -25.52 19.78 -14.66
C LYS A 492 -24.17 19.91 -13.94
N MET A 493 -23.32 20.80 -14.45
CA MET A 493 -22.06 21.19 -13.82
C MET A 493 -22.33 21.93 -12.51
N PHE A 494 -21.63 21.55 -11.44
CA PHE A 494 -21.69 22.22 -10.14
C PHE A 494 -20.48 23.15 -9.94
N TYR A 495 -20.73 24.45 -9.85
CA TYR A 495 -19.68 25.46 -9.87
C TYR A 495 -19.26 25.88 -8.46
N MET A 496 -17.95 25.80 -8.21
CA MET A 496 -17.29 26.17 -6.96
C MET A 496 -16.22 27.22 -7.22
N LYS A 497 -15.94 28.06 -6.22
CA LYS A 497 -14.80 28.98 -6.23
C LYS A 497 -13.87 28.68 -5.05
N ILE A 498 -12.57 28.79 -5.26
CA ILE A 498 -11.55 28.76 -4.21
C ILE A 498 -11.63 30.07 -3.41
N CYS A 499 -11.83 29.95 -2.10
CA CYS A 499 -11.87 31.11 -1.22
C CYS A 499 -10.44 31.55 -0.83
N PRO A 500 -10.25 32.85 -0.57
CA PRO A 500 -9.04 33.32 0.08
C PRO A 500 -8.79 32.62 1.43
N PHE A 501 -7.52 32.51 1.81
CA PHE A 501 -7.10 31.96 3.10
C PHE A 501 -7.39 32.99 4.19
N TYR A 502 -8.64 32.96 4.67
CA TYR A 502 -9.05 33.72 5.85
C TYR A 502 -8.37 33.17 7.11
N TYR A 503 -8.51 33.91 8.22
CA TYR A 503 -7.72 33.77 9.46
C TYR A 503 -7.32 32.32 9.81
N ALA A 504 -8.27 31.41 9.98
CA ALA A 504 -8.00 30.03 10.40
C ALA A 504 -7.23 29.20 9.35
N LYS A 505 -7.51 29.38 8.05
CA LYS A 505 -6.80 28.67 6.97
C LYS A 505 -5.38 29.21 6.80
N ARG A 506 -5.23 30.53 6.90
CA ARG A 506 -3.93 31.21 6.87
C ARG A 506 -3.07 30.79 8.06
N GLU A 507 -3.63 30.76 9.26
CA GLU A 507 -2.93 30.30 10.47
C GLU A 507 -2.35 28.90 10.30
N ARG A 508 -3.17 27.95 9.81
CA ARG A 508 -2.73 26.57 9.54
C ARG A 508 -1.64 26.50 8.49
N LEU A 509 -1.73 27.31 7.43
CA LEU A 509 -0.70 27.36 6.39
C LEU A 509 0.63 27.86 6.99
N ILE A 510 0.60 28.97 7.72
CA ILE A 510 1.77 29.52 8.41
C ILE A 510 2.39 28.48 9.36
N GLU A 511 1.57 27.76 10.12
CA GLU A 511 2.01 26.72 11.04
C GLU A 511 2.77 25.60 10.32
N ARG A 512 2.23 25.08 9.21
CA ARG A 512 2.89 24.02 8.43
C ARG A 512 4.21 24.49 7.84
N ILE A 513 4.25 25.71 7.31
CA ILE A 513 5.48 26.31 6.78
C ILE A 513 6.53 26.44 7.90
N CYS A 514 6.15 26.98 9.05
CA CYS A 514 7.05 27.12 10.20
C CYS A 514 7.57 25.76 10.71
N SER A 515 6.74 24.73 10.68
CA SER A 515 7.09 23.38 11.13
C SER A 515 8.11 22.70 10.22
N ASN A 516 8.05 22.99 8.92
CA ASN A 516 8.90 22.37 7.89
C ASN A 516 9.98 23.32 7.37
N PHE A 517 10.25 24.42 8.08
CA PHE A 517 11.26 25.39 7.68
C PHE A 517 12.67 24.79 7.77
N GLN A 518 13.30 24.52 6.63
CA GLN A 518 14.53 23.72 6.56
C GLN A 518 15.77 24.41 7.15
N GLU A 519 15.84 25.74 7.09
CA GLU A 519 17.04 26.47 7.51
C GLU A 519 17.26 26.47 9.03
N ARG A 520 16.20 26.31 9.82
CA ARG A 520 16.30 26.20 11.29
C ARG A 520 15.08 25.55 11.91
N LYS A 521 15.32 24.83 13.00
CA LYS A 521 14.24 24.38 13.89
C LYS A 521 13.68 25.57 14.67
N ILE A 522 12.39 25.86 14.49
CA ILE A 522 11.68 26.88 15.26
C ILE A 522 11.26 26.25 16.60
N THR A 523 11.64 26.87 17.72
CA THR A 523 11.39 26.32 19.07
C THR A 523 9.97 26.59 19.58
N ASP A 524 9.35 27.70 19.18
CA ASP A 524 7.97 28.06 19.51
C ASP A 524 7.16 28.35 18.24
N ILE A 525 6.70 27.26 17.60
CA ILE A 525 5.93 27.33 16.35
C ILE A 525 4.60 28.03 16.59
N ALA A 526 3.93 27.75 17.71
CA ALA A 526 2.61 28.31 18.00
C ALA A 526 2.67 29.84 18.18
N GLU A 527 3.61 30.35 18.99
CA GLU A 527 3.77 31.80 19.17
C GLU A 527 4.16 32.47 17.85
N LYS A 528 5.08 31.86 17.09
CA LYS A 528 5.55 32.42 15.82
C LYS A 528 4.43 32.50 14.79
N THR A 529 3.65 31.44 14.65
CA THR A 529 2.48 31.37 13.78
C THR A 529 1.47 32.45 14.14
N ARG A 530 1.10 32.54 15.41
CA ARG A 530 0.16 33.57 15.90
C ARG A 530 0.65 34.97 15.56
N LYS A 531 1.93 35.27 15.82
CA LYS A 531 2.51 36.58 15.54
C LYS A 531 2.44 36.95 14.05
N ILE A 532 2.87 36.05 13.17
CA ILE A 532 2.82 36.28 11.71
C ILE A 532 1.37 36.46 11.26
N ASN A 533 0.45 35.63 11.76
CA ASN A 533 -0.96 35.68 11.41
C ASN A 533 -1.63 37.00 11.85
N GLU A 534 -1.28 37.52 13.03
CA GLU A 534 -1.71 38.83 13.53
C GLU A 534 -1.09 39.98 12.72
N ASP A 535 0.20 39.91 12.38
CA ASP A 535 0.89 40.91 11.56
C ASP A 535 0.19 41.06 10.18
N ILE A 536 -0.18 39.94 9.55
CA ILE A 536 -0.96 39.94 8.30
C ILE A 536 -2.38 40.50 8.53
N THR A 537 -3.02 40.16 9.65
CA THR A 537 -4.38 40.66 9.98
C THR A 537 -4.39 42.18 10.12
N ASN A 538 -3.39 42.75 10.78
CA ASN A 538 -3.27 44.20 10.95
C ASN A 538 -3.06 44.95 9.64
N GLN A 539 -2.55 44.27 8.60
CA GLN A 539 -2.25 44.84 7.29
C GLN A 539 -3.09 44.23 6.16
N ILE A 540 -4.23 43.62 6.50
CA ILE A 540 -5.01 42.77 5.59
C ILE A 540 -5.39 43.43 4.26
N ARG A 541 -5.61 44.76 4.28
CA ARG A 541 -5.99 45.55 3.09
C ARG A 541 -4.90 45.61 2.03
N TYR A 542 -3.65 45.38 2.41
CA TYR A 542 -2.49 45.39 1.53
C TYR A 542 -2.03 43.98 1.17
N PHE A 543 -2.74 42.96 1.64
CA PHE A 543 -2.28 41.58 1.58
C PHE A 543 -3.15 40.76 0.63
N GLN A 544 -2.50 40.01 -0.28
CA GLN A 544 -3.21 39.00 -1.06
C GLN A 544 -3.34 37.74 -0.22
N LEU A 545 -4.58 37.32 0.04
CA LEU A 545 -4.85 36.13 0.86
C LEU A 545 -4.87 34.83 0.04
N ASN A 546 -4.01 34.74 -0.96
CA ASN A 546 -3.78 33.50 -1.69
C ASN A 546 -2.62 32.72 -1.03
N PRO A 547 -2.60 31.38 -1.13
CA PRO A 547 -1.64 30.55 -0.40
C PRO A 547 -0.19 30.84 -0.78
N ASP A 548 0.08 31.09 -2.07
CA ASP A 548 1.43 31.40 -2.56
C ASP A 548 2.01 32.67 -1.92
N PHE A 549 1.27 33.79 -1.97
CA PHE A 549 1.72 35.05 -1.40
C PHE A 549 1.92 34.96 0.12
N ILE A 550 1.02 34.25 0.82
CA ILE A 550 1.18 33.97 2.25
C ILE A 550 2.49 33.22 2.48
N HIS A 551 2.79 32.19 1.69
CA HIS A 551 3.99 31.40 1.87
C HIS A 551 5.26 32.21 1.62
N GLN A 552 5.31 33.00 0.55
CA GLN A 552 6.44 33.90 0.25
C GLN A 552 6.67 34.91 1.38
N TYR A 553 5.59 35.47 1.94
CA TYR A 553 5.69 36.38 3.07
C TYR A 553 6.23 35.70 4.32
N VAL A 554 5.79 34.47 4.63
CA VAL A 554 6.29 33.71 5.77
C VAL A 554 7.79 33.45 5.62
N ASP A 555 8.25 33.02 4.44
CA ASP A 555 9.67 32.79 4.19
C ASP A 555 10.50 34.07 4.35
N TYR A 556 10.00 35.19 3.82
CA TYR A 556 10.62 36.50 4.01
C TYR A 556 10.66 36.89 5.50
N TYR A 557 9.58 36.69 6.24
CA TYR A 557 9.50 36.97 7.67
C TYR A 557 10.47 36.11 8.50
N LEU A 558 10.62 34.84 8.13
CA LEU A 558 11.51 33.90 8.81
C LEU A 558 12.99 34.20 8.52
N SER A 559 13.32 34.57 7.29
CA SER A 559 14.67 34.94 6.85
C SER A 559 15.14 36.31 7.36
N LEU A 560 14.25 37.31 7.52
CA LEU A 560 14.58 38.60 8.16
C LEU A 560 15.11 38.46 9.60
N GLY A 561 14.64 37.43 10.32
CA GLY A 561 15.18 37.09 11.63
C GLY A 561 16.65 36.65 11.62
N GLN A 562 17.22 36.30 10.45
CA GLN A 562 18.65 36.03 10.27
C GLN A 562 19.46 37.31 10.13
N PHE A 563 19.00 38.27 9.32
CA PHE A 563 19.72 39.53 9.08
C PHE A 563 19.91 40.34 10.36
N THR A 564 18.89 40.40 11.22
CA THR A 564 18.96 41.09 12.52
C THR A 564 19.90 40.41 13.53
N ARG A 565 20.01 39.08 13.53
CA ARG A 565 20.97 38.32 14.36
C ARG A 565 22.42 38.40 13.85
N ASN A 566 22.62 38.33 12.53
CA ASN A 566 23.95 38.47 11.94
C ASN A 566 24.48 39.89 12.13
N TYR A 567 23.64 40.93 11.98
CA TYR A 567 24.04 42.30 12.30
C TYR A 567 24.45 42.49 13.76
N THR A 568 23.74 41.87 14.72
CA THR A 568 24.10 41.94 16.16
C THR A 568 25.38 41.16 16.50
N GLN A 569 25.71 40.10 15.77
CA GLN A 569 27.01 39.42 15.92
C GLN A 569 28.17 40.20 15.30
N THR A 570 27.97 40.83 14.14
CA THR A 570 29.01 41.63 13.47
C THR A 570 29.29 42.94 14.23
N THR A 571 28.28 43.59 14.80
CA THR A 571 28.47 44.76 15.67
C THR A 571 29.13 44.39 17.01
N LYS A 572 28.85 43.22 17.59
CA LYS A 572 29.59 42.73 18.77
C LYS A 572 31.05 42.41 18.46
N ARG A 573 31.40 41.91 17.27
CA ARG A 573 32.81 41.70 16.86
C ARG A 573 33.54 43.00 16.54
N GLY A 574 32.86 44.01 15.98
CA GLY A 574 33.45 45.33 15.68
C GLY A 574 33.73 46.19 16.91
N LEU A 575 33.03 45.97 18.02
CA LEU A 575 33.24 46.67 19.31
C LEU A 575 34.34 46.05 20.20
N LEU A 576 34.88 44.89 19.84
CA LEU A 576 35.89 44.16 20.61
C LEU A 576 37.33 44.33 20.08
N THR A 577 37.55 45.05 18.98
CA THR A 577 38.89 45.27 18.39
C THR A 577 39.44 46.69 18.56
N THR A 578 38.74 47.60 19.23
CA THR A 578 39.26 48.94 19.58
C THR A 578 39.36 49.08 21.10
N ASN A 579 40.24 48.30 21.73
CA ASN A 579 40.82 48.62 23.04
C ASN A 579 41.96 47.64 23.35
N LYS A 580 43.10 47.85 22.70
CA LYS A 580 44.43 47.51 23.23
C LYS A 580 45.41 48.59 22.76
N GLY A 581 45.53 49.63 23.57
CA GLY A 581 46.80 50.31 23.77
C GLY A 581 47.66 49.50 24.74
#